data_AF-A0A663NB28-F1
#
_entry.id   AF-A0A663NB28-F1
#
_cell.length_a   1.000
_cell.length_b   1.000
_cell.length_c   1.000
_cell.angle_alpha   90.00
_cell.angle_beta   90.00
_cell.angle_gamma   90.00
#
_symmetry.space_group_name_H-M   'P 1'
#
loop_
_entity.id
_entity.type
_entity.pdbx_description
1 polymer ?
#
loop_
_entity_poly.entity_id
_entity_poly.type
_entity_poly.pdbx_seq_one_letter_code
_entity_poly.pdbx_strand_id
1 'polypeptide(L)'
;LQPARAIKPIDRKSVHRICSGQVVLNLGTAVKELVENSLDAGATNIDIKLKDHGAELIEVSDNGGGVEEENFEGLTLKHYTSKIQDFSDLVHVETFGFRGEALSSLCALSDVTIFTCHKSAKVGTRLVFDHNGKITQKTPFPRQQGTTVNIQQLFYTLPVRHKEFQRNIKKEYAKMVQVLQAYCIVSKGVRINCTNQVGQGKKTSVISTTGSPTLKENIGAVFGQKQLQSLIPFVQLSPNEAVCEEYGLNCTDIPQNLYSKEMFAKMEIIGQFNLGFIIAKLNSDLFIIDQHATDEKYNFEMLQQHTVLQGQKLIAPQNLNLTAVNETVLIENLEIFRKNGFDFVINENAPVTQRVKLISLPTSKNWTFGPQDIDELIFMLSDCPGVMCRPSRVRQMFASRACRKSVMIGTALNVQEMRKLVTHMGEIEHPWNCPHGRPTMRHILSIDLISTE
;
A
#
# COMPACT_ATOMS: atom_id res chain seq x y z
N LEU A 1 -27.21 39.46 -10.03
CA LEU A 1 -27.18 37.99 -10.03
C LEU A 1 -27.13 37.52 -11.48
N GLN A 2 -25.99 37.05 -11.97
CA GLN A 2 -25.94 36.47 -13.32
C GLN A 2 -26.74 35.15 -13.30
N PRO A 3 -27.60 34.90 -14.30
CA PRO A 3 -28.35 33.65 -14.38
C PRO A 3 -27.38 32.46 -14.48
N ALA A 4 -27.74 31.35 -13.83
CA ALA A 4 -26.94 30.12 -13.85
C ALA A 4 -26.71 29.67 -15.30
N ARG A 5 -25.45 29.46 -15.68
CA ARG A 5 -25.09 29.00 -17.03
C ARG A 5 -25.64 27.59 -17.27
N ALA A 6 -26.14 27.33 -18.47
CA ALA A 6 -26.59 26.01 -18.89
C ALA A 6 -25.46 24.97 -18.77
N ILE A 7 -25.78 23.79 -18.23
CA ILE A 7 -24.84 22.68 -18.07
C ILE A 7 -24.46 22.16 -19.46
N LYS A 8 -23.17 22.07 -19.76
CA LYS A 8 -22.62 21.57 -21.02
C LYS A 8 -21.55 20.50 -20.76
N PRO A 9 -21.39 19.49 -21.63
CA PRO A 9 -20.33 18.51 -21.51
C PRO A 9 -18.96 19.21 -21.53
N ILE A 10 -18.08 18.77 -20.64
CA ILE A 10 -16.67 19.15 -20.64
C ILE A 10 -16.04 18.48 -21.86
N ASP A 11 -15.20 19.19 -22.61
CA ASP A 11 -14.54 18.62 -23.78
C ASP A 11 -13.60 17.46 -23.39
N ARG A 12 -13.45 16.48 -24.30
CA ARG A 12 -12.64 15.26 -24.02
C ARG A 12 -11.20 15.57 -23.60
N LYS A 13 -10.60 16.67 -24.08
CA LYS A 13 -9.23 17.05 -23.69
C LYS A 13 -9.18 17.53 -22.25
N SER A 14 -10.18 18.30 -21.81
CA SER A 14 -10.32 18.73 -20.41
C SER A 14 -10.59 17.56 -19.48
N VAL A 15 -11.43 16.59 -19.85
CA VAL A 15 -11.65 15.34 -19.07
C VAL A 15 -10.34 14.57 -18.92
N HIS A 16 -9.60 14.37 -20.02
CA HIS A 16 -8.32 13.69 -20.01
C HIS A 16 -7.32 14.34 -19.04
N ARG A 17 -7.16 15.67 -19.11
CA ARG A 17 -6.28 16.43 -18.19
C ARG A 17 -6.70 16.33 -16.73
N ILE A 18 -8.00 16.36 -16.46
CA ILE A 18 -8.54 16.25 -15.09
C ILE A 18 -8.30 14.85 -14.53
N CYS A 19 -8.57 13.79 -15.30
CA CYS A 19 -8.37 12.40 -14.89
C CYS A 19 -6.89 12.04 -14.73
N SER A 20 -6.01 12.52 -15.62
CA SER A 20 -4.57 12.33 -15.47
C SER A 20 -4.01 13.00 -14.21
N GLY A 21 -4.61 14.13 -13.79
CA GLY A 21 -4.32 14.78 -12.51
C GLY A 21 -4.59 13.93 -11.27
N GLN A 22 -5.25 12.80 -11.41
CA GLN A 22 -5.68 11.93 -10.31
C GLN A 22 -4.69 10.82 -10.03
N VAL A 23 -3.96 10.38 -11.06
CA VAL A 23 -2.92 9.36 -10.96
C VAL A 23 -1.65 9.97 -10.36
N VAL A 24 -1.25 11.16 -10.84
CA VAL A 24 -0.12 11.90 -10.29
C VAL A 24 -0.64 13.06 -9.47
N LEU A 25 -0.69 12.88 -8.15
CA LEU A 25 -1.25 13.85 -7.20
C LEU A 25 -0.26 14.93 -6.76
N ASN A 26 1.02 14.59 -6.68
CA ASN A 26 2.06 15.48 -6.17
C ASN A 26 3.44 15.15 -6.76
N LEU A 27 4.44 15.96 -6.40
CA LEU A 27 5.83 15.77 -6.82
C LEU A 27 6.40 14.42 -6.35
N GLY A 28 6.07 14.01 -5.12
CA GLY A 28 6.49 12.72 -4.55
C GLY A 28 6.02 11.56 -5.40
N THR A 29 4.73 11.53 -5.76
CA THR A 29 4.15 10.53 -6.66
C THR A 29 4.83 10.55 -8.04
N ALA A 30 5.05 11.73 -8.63
CA ALA A 30 5.71 11.81 -9.94
C ALA A 30 7.10 11.18 -9.93
N VAL A 31 7.92 11.50 -8.92
CA VAL A 31 9.27 10.93 -8.78
C VAL A 31 9.21 9.45 -8.44
N LYS A 32 8.32 9.04 -7.53
CA LYS A 32 8.08 7.65 -7.13
C LYS A 32 7.83 6.76 -8.34
N GLU A 33 6.85 7.11 -9.18
CA GLU A 33 6.47 6.29 -10.34
C GLU A 33 7.62 6.15 -11.35
N LEU A 34 8.45 7.18 -11.53
CA LEU A 34 9.62 7.10 -12.40
C LEU A 34 10.72 6.22 -11.81
N VAL A 35 10.99 6.33 -10.50
CA VAL A 35 11.97 5.48 -9.80
C VAL A 35 11.53 4.02 -9.81
N GLU A 36 10.26 3.76 -9.56
CA GLU A 36 9.66 2.41 -9.66
C GLU A 36 9.81 1.83 -11.06
N ASN A 37 9.57 2.62 -12.11
CA ASN A 37 9.80 2.17 -13.48
C ASN A 37 11.27 1.85 -13.78
N SER A 38 12.21 2.63 -13.24
CA SER A 38 13.64 2.33 -13.36
C SER A 38 14.03 1.05 -12.61
N LEU A 39 13.49 0.82 -11.41
CA LEU A 39 13.72 -0.39 -10.62
C LEU A 39 13.15 -1.62 -11.34
N ASP A 40 11.93 -1.53 -11.86
CA ASP A 40 11.29 -2.61 -12.62
C ASP A 40 12.04 -2.91 -13.93
N ALA A 41 12.74 -1.93 -14.50
CA ALA A 41 13.63 -2.12 -15.64
C ALA A 41 14.98 -2.77 -15.28
N GLY A 42 15.19 -3.16 -14.01
CA GLY A 42 16.41 -3.79 -13.51
C GLY A 42 17.59 -2.82 -13.38
N ALA A 43 17.33 -1.52 -13.18
CA ALA A 43 18.39 -0.54 -13.03
C ALA A 43 19.22 -0.76 -11.76
N THR A 44 20.54 -0.62 -11.88
CA THR A 44 21.49 -0.64 -10.75
C THR A 44 22.00 0.76 -10.41
N ASN A 45 21.78 1.74 -11.28
CA ASN A 45 22.06 3.14 -11.03
C ASN A 45 20.91 4.02 -11.52
N ILE A 46 20.38 4.86 -10.63
CA ILE A 46 19.28 5.78 -10.87
C ILE A 46 19.72 7.19 -10.44
N ASP A 47 19.83 8.09 -11.41
CA ASP A 47 20.19 9.50 -11.23
C ASP A 47 18.95 10.39 -11.41
N ILE A 48 18.57 11.08 -10.33
CA ILE A 48 17.45 12.02 -10.26
C ILE A 48 18.01 13.44 -10.23
N LYS A 49 17.55 14.29 -11.15
CA LYS A 49 17.94 15.70 -11.21
C LYS A 49 16.70 16.57 -11.14
N LEU A 50 16.72 17.51 -10.21
CA LEU A 50 15.65 18.47 -9.97
C LEU A 50 16.15 19.88 -10.26
N LYS A 51 15.31 20.70 -10.88
CA LYS A 51 15.53 22.15 -11.01
C LYS A 51 14.43 22.91 -10.29
N ASP A 52 14.83 23.88 -9.48
CA ASP A 52 13.97 24.64 -8.58
C ASP A 52 13.06 23.73 -7.74
N HIS A 53 13.68 22.76 -7.06
CA HIS A 53 12.99 21.77 -6.23
C HIS A 53 12.00 20.87 -6.98
N GLY A 54 12.13 20.77 -8.31
CA GLY A 54 11.22 20.01 -9.17
C GLY A 54 10.11 20.84 -9.82
N ALA A 55 10.09 22.16 -9.60
CA ALA A 55 9.12 23.05 -10.24
C ALA A 55 9.39 23.23 -11.74
N GLU A 56 10.66 23.36 -12.13
CA GLU A 56 11.04 23.58 -13.53
C GLU A 56 11.31 22.28 -14.27
N LEU A 57 12.07 21.37 -13.65
CA LEU A 57 12.49 20.10 -14.25
C LEU A 57 12.53 18.98 -13.21
N ILE A 58 12.03 17.81 -13.61
CA ILE A 58 12.28 16.52 -12.99
C ILE A 58 12.86 15.62 -14.08
N GLU A 59 14.09 15.13 -13.88
CA GLU A 59 14.76 14.20 -14.78
C GLU A 59 15.13 12.95 -13.97
N VAL A 60 14.68 11.78 -14.42
CA VAL A 60 15.05 10.48 -13.83
C VAL A 60 15.74 9.67 -14.91
N SER A 61 17.00 9.31 -14.66
CA SER A 61 17.86 8.61 -15.60
C SER A 61 18.36 7.31 -14.99
N ASP A 62 18.20 6.21 -15.71
CA ASP A 62 18.64 4.90 -15.29
C ASP A 62 19.53 4.20 -16.34
N ASN A 63 20.13 3.09 -15.89
CA ASN A 63 20.88 2.14 -16.70
C ASN A 63 20.16 0.78 -16.86
N GLY A 64 18.82 0.77 -16.77
CA GLY A 64 18.03 -0.45 -16.90
C GLY A 64 18.01 -1.02 -18.33
N GLY A 65 17.08 -1.94 -18.59
CA GLY A 65 16.97 -2.64 -19.88
C GLY A 65 16.78 -1.72 -21.11
N GLY A 66 16.22 -0.52 -20.91
CA GLY A 66 15.75 0.36 -21.98
C GLY A 66 14.41 -0.13 -22.57
N VAL A 67 13.85 0.63 -23.51
CA VAL A 67 12.57 0.31 -24.15
C VAL A 67 12.80 -0.10 -25.61
N GLU A 68 12.20 -1.21 -26.03
CA GLU A 68 12.23 -1.64 -27.43
C GLU A 68 11.41 -0.72 -28.33
N GLU A 69 11.85 -0.55 -29.58
CA GLU A 69 11.25 0.38 -30.52
C GLU A 69 9.78 0.08 -30.84
N GLU A 70 9.41 -1.20 -30.82
CA GLU A 70 8.03 -1.68 -31.02
C GLU A 70 7.09 -1.21 -29.89
N ASN A 71 7.63 -0.98 -28.70
CA ASN A 71 6.88 -0.57 -27.51
C ASN A 71 6.81 0.96 -27.32
N PHE A 72 7.46 1.75 -28.19
CA PHE A 72 7.50 3.21 -28.04
C PHE A 72 6.12 3.85 -28.00
N GLU A 73 5.24 3.44 -28.93
CA GLU A 73 3.86 3.93 -28.96
C GLU A 73 3.07 3.46 -27.74
N GLY A 74 3.42 2.31 -27.16
CA GLY A 74 2.75 1.72 -25.99
C GLY A 74 3.12 2.37 -24.64
N LEU A 75 4.24 3.09 -24.55
CA LEU A 75 4.76 3.67 -23.28
C LEU A 75 3.77 4.60 -22.58
N THR A 76 2.91 5.26 -23.34
CA THR A 76 2.04 6.34 -22.90
C THR A 76 0.56 6.04 -23.17
N LEU A 77 0.24 4.84 -23.66
CA LEU A 77 -1.14 4.36 -23.77
C LEU A 77 -1.66 3.96 -22.39
N LYS A 78 -2.90 4.34 -22.08
CA LYS A 78 -3.57 3.94 -20.84
C LYS A 78 -3.89 2.46 -20.87
N HIS A 79 -3.68 1.77 -19.74
CA HIS A 79 -3.95 0.34 -19.56
C HIS A 79 -3.02 -0.59 -20.35
N TYR A 80 -1.87 -0.09 -20.81
CA TYR A 80 -0.83 -0.91 -21.41
C TYR A 80 0.34 -1.03 -20.43
N THR A 81 0.72 -2.26 -20.10
CA THR A 81 1.88 -2.57 -19.26
C THR A 81 2.53 -3.84 -19.78
N SER A 82 3.86 -3.91 -19.71
CA SER A 82 4.62 -5.12 -20.04
C SER A 82 4.74 -6.09 -18.86
N LYS A 83 4.12 -5.78 -17.71
CA LYS A 83 4.41 -6.41 -16.41
C LYS A 83 3.30 -7.34 -15.89
N ILE A 84 2.09 -7.24 -16.43
CA ILE A 84 0.98 -8.18 -16.16
C ILE A 84 0.25 -8.48 -17.47
N GLN A 85 -0.12 -9.74 -17.69
CA GLN A 85 -0.89 -10.15 -18.87
C GLN A 85 -2.33 -10.51 -18.50
N ASP A 86 -2.54 -11.12 -17.32
CA ASP A 86 -3.85 -11.60 -16.87
C ASP A 86 -4.18 -11.20 -15.42
N PHE A 87 -5.47 -11.20 -15.06
CA PHE A 87 -5.95 -10.77 -13.74
C PHE A 87 -5.39 -11.62 -12.58
N SER A 88 -4.97 -12.86 -12.83
CA SER A 88 -4.31 -13.73 -11.85
C SER A 88 -2.93 -13.22 -11.40
N ASP A 89 -2.26 -12.42 -12.22
CA ASP A 89 -0.92 -11.87 -11.92
C ASP A 89 -0.98 -10.83 -10.79
N LEU A 90 -2.17 -10.25 -10.52
CA LEU A 90 -2.42 -9.29 -9.44
C LEU A 90 -2.24 -9.89 -8.03
N VAL A 91 -2.32 -11.22 -7.90
CA VAL A 91 -2.19 -11.91 -6.61
C VAL A 91 -0.71 -12.10 -6.22
N HIS A 92 0.23 -12.00 -7.18
CA HIS A 92 1.65 -12.32 -7.00
C HIS A 92 2.58 -11.20 -7.53
N VAL A 93 2.14 -9.94 -7.46
CA VAL A 93 2.88 -8.82 -8.06
C VAL A 93 4.23 -8.59 -7.35
N GLU A 94 5.33 -8.96 -8.02
CA GLU A 94 6.71 -8.68 -7.61
C GLU A 94 7.27 -7.36 -8.18
N THR A 95 6.51 -6.67 -9.05
CA THR A 95 6.93 -5.42 -9.72
C THR A 95 6.16 -4.21 -9.20
N PHE A 96 6.79 -3.03 -9.17
CA PHE A 96 6.17 -1.85 -8.55
C PHE A 96 5.07 -1.22 -9.42
N GLY A 97 5.19 -1.22 -10.74
CA GLY A 97 4.25 -0.53 -11.64
C GLY A 97 3.40 -1.45 -12.51
N PHE A 98 2.17 -1.77 -12.11
CA PHE A 98 1.27 -2.64 -12.90
C PHE A 98 0.10 -1.92 -13.60
N ARG A 99 -0.15 -0.64 -13.30
CA ARG A 99 -1.35 0.08 -13.78
C ARG A 99 -1.27 0.63 -15.21
N GLY A 100 -0.06 0.83 -15.76
CA GLY A 100 0.10 1.32 -17.14
C GLY A 100 -0.43 2.75 -17.39
N GLU A 101 -0.53 3.59 -16.35
CA GLU A 101 -1.16 4.92 -16.45
C GLU A 101 -0.24 6.09 -16.07
N ALA A 102 0.91 5.83 -15.45
CA ALA A 102 1.76 6.86 -14.88
C ALA A 102 2.34 7.80 -15.95
N LEU A 103 3.02 7.26 -16.98
CA LEU A 103 3.62 8.07 -18.06
C LEU A 103 2.57 8.79 -18.89
N SER A 104 1.44 8.15 -19.18
CA SER A 104 0.29 8.77 -19.86
C SER A 104 -0.22 9.99 -19.07
N SER A 105 -0.32 9.85 -17.75
CA SER A 105 -0.76 10.92 -16.87
C SER A 105 0.25 12.07 -16.78
N LEU A 106 1.54 11.76 -16.75
CA LEU A 106 2.60 12.77 -16.79
C LEU A 106 2.57 13.56 -18.10
N CYS A 107 2.36 12.91 -19.25
CA CYS A 107 2.22 13.60 -20.54
C CYS A 107 1.06 14.61 -20.53
N ALA A 108 -0.07 14.29 -19.91
CA ALA A 108 -1.21 15.21 -19.83
C ALA A 108 -0.98 16.42 -18.91
N LEU A 109 -0.08 16.28 -17.93
CA LEU A 109 0.15 17.27 -16.86
C LEU A 109 1.42 18.11 -17.06
N SER A 110 2.27 17.74 -18.00
CA SER A 110 3.62 18.30 -18.17
C SER A 110 4.12 18.10 -19.60
N ASP A 111 5.25 18.71 -19.93
CA ASP A 111 5.95 18.39 -21.17
C ASP A 111 6.92 17.24 -20.91
N VAL A 112 6.72 16.10 -21.61
CA VAL A 112 7.46 14.87 -21.39
C VAL A 112 8.35 14.55 -22.59
N THR A 113 9.63 14.29 -22.31
CA THR A 113 10.60 13.77 -23.28
C THR A 113 11.26 12.52 -22.71
N ILE A 114 11.31 11.45 -23.48
CA ILE A 114 11.98 10.20 -23.10
C ILE A 114 13.18 9.97 -24.01
N PHE A 115 14.30 9.60 -23.42
CA PHE A 115 15.49 9.14 -24.12
C PHE A 115 15.72 7.69 -23.71
N THR A 116 15.76 6.76 -24.65
CA THR A 116 15.93 5.35 -24.30
C THR A 116 16.83 4.63 -25.29
N CYS A 117 17.57 3.65 -24.81
CA CYS A 117 18.38 2.76 -25.63
C CYS A 117 18.26 1.35 -25.08
N HIS A 118 17.59 0.47 -25.81
CA HIS A 118 17.47 -0.94 -25.46
C HIS A 118 18.74 -1.71 -25.84
N LYS A 119 19.03 -2.82 -25.15
CA LYS A 119 20.19 -3.69 -25.41
C LYS A 119 20.31 -4.17 -26.87
N SER A 120 19.20 -4.32 -27.58
CA SER A 120 19.18 -4.74 -28.98
C SER A 120 19.37 -3.59 -29.98
N ALA A 121 19.25 -2.34 -29.53
CA ALA A 121 19.33 -1.16 -30.38
C ALA A 121 20.78 -0.68 -30.53
N LYS A 122 21.18 -0.28 -31.74
CA LYS A 122 22.52 0.25 -32.02
C LYS A 122 22.69 1.72 -31.60
N VAL A 123 21.60 2.47 -31.57
CA VAL A 123 21.57 3.90 -31.24
C VAL A 123 20.34 4.16 -30.38
N GLY A 124 20.47 5.04 -29.39
CA GLY A 124 19.34 5.48 -28.58
C GLY A 124 18.36 6.33 -29.38
N THR A 125 17.15 6.49 -28.84
CA THR A 125 16.10 7.30 -29.45
C THR A 125 15.60 8.34 -28.47
N ARG A 126 15.38 9.55 -28.96
CA ARG A 126 14.66 10.63 -28.28
C ARG A 126 13.22 10.66 -28.79
N LEU A 127 12.28 10.59 -27.84
CA LEU A 127 10.84 10.60 -28.04
C LEU A 127 10.26 11.84 -27.34
N VAL A 128 9.55 12.69 -28.08
CA VAL A 128 8.81 13.83 -27.52
C VAL A 128 7.33 13.53 -27.62
N PHE A 129 6.62 13.64 -26.51
CA PHE A 129 5.20 13.29 -26.43
C PHE A 129 4.33 14.56 -26.39
N ASP A 130 3.16 14.49 -27.03
CA ASP A 130 2.10 15.48 -26.80
C ASP A 130 1.32 15.17 -25.50
N HIS A 131 0.38 16.05 -25.14
CA HIS A 131 -0.45 15.88 -23.95
C HIS A 131 -1.50 14.75 -24.04
N ASN A 132 -1.63 14.10 -25.18
CA ASN A 132 -2.44 12.90 -25.35
C ASN A 132 -1.59 11.63 -25.28
N GLY A 133 -0.28 11.77 -25.03
CA GLY A 133 0.67 10.66 -25.01
C GLY A 133 1.07 10.16 -26.40
N LYS A 134 0.83 10.92 -27.48
CA LYS A 134 1.31 10.54 -28.82
C LYS A 134 2.71 11.06 -29.06
N ILE A 135 3.53 10.26 -29.75
CA ILE A 135 4.88 10.66 -30.17
C ILE A 135 4.75 11.72 -31.28
N THR A 136 5.28 12.91 -31.01
CA THR A 136 5.34 14.03 -31.98
C THR A 136 6.68 14.11 -32.69
N GLN A 137 7.75 13.71 -32.00
CA GLN A 137 9.10 13.68 -32.54
C GLN A 137 9.78 12.39 -32.10
N LYS A 138 10.32 11.67 -33.09
CA LYS A 138 11.17 10.50 -32.91
C LYS A 138 12.48 10.75 -33.66
N THR A 139 13.57 10.89 -32.93
CA THR A 139 14.89 11.20 -33.50
C THR A 139 15.98 10.35 -32.88
N PRO A 140 16.98 9.87 -33.64
CA PRO A 140 18.16 9.21 -33.08
C PRO A 140 18.86 10.10 -32.06
N PHE A 141 19.31 9.52 -30.94
CA PHE A 141 19.97 10.25 -29.86
C PHE A 141 21.09 9.40 -29.22
N PRO A 142 22.32 9.93 -29.11
CA PRO A 142 23.41 9.20 -28.45
C PRO A 142 23.11 8.96 -26.96
N ARG A 143 22.85 7.70 -26.60
CA ARG A 143 22.64 7.27 -25.21
C ARG A 143 23.21 5.88 -25.01
N GLN A 144 23.81 5.64 -23.85
CA GLN A 144 24.06 4.27 -23.37
C GLN A 144 22.75 3.58 -23.00
N GLN A 145 22.82 2.27 -22.76
CA GLN A 145 21.67 1.46 -22.36
C GLN A 145 20.91 2.08 -21.17
N GLY A 146 19.59 1.97 -21.20
CA GLY A 146 18.68 2.45 -20.16
C GLY A 146 17.77 3.58 -20.64
N THR A 147 17.09 4.22 -19.69
CA THR A 147 16.05 5.21 -19.99
C THR A 147 16.27 6.51 -19.19
N THR A 148 15.98 7.65 -19.80
CA THR A 148 15.88 8.95 -19.14
C THR A 148 14.51 9.54 -19.44
N VAL A 149 13.77 9.89 -18.40
CA VAL A 149 12.48 10.56 -18.49
C VAL A 149 12.62 11.99 -17.98
N ASN A 150 12.37 12.96 -18.86
CA ASN A 150 12.39 14.39 -18.56
C ASN A 150 10.98 14.95 -18.53
N ILE A 151 10.67 15.63 -17.44
CA ILE A 151 9.37 16.23 -17.14
C ILE A 151 9.59 17.70 -16.85
N GLN A 152 9.00 18.55 -17.68
CA GLN A 152 9.07 20.00 -17.53
C GLN A 152 7.72 20.58 -17.14
N GLN A 153 7.75 21.59 -16.26
CA GLN A 153 6.58 22.38 -15.87
C GLN A 153 5.43 21.53 -15.30
N LEU A 154 5.69 20.67 -14.31
CA LEU A 154 4.65 19.80 -13.75
C LEU A 154 3.37 20.57 -13.32
N PHE A 155 2.21 20.05 -13.72
CA PHE A 155 0.87 20.60 -13.52
C PHE A 155 0.53 21.88 -14.29
N TYR A 156 1.38 22.41 -15.18
CA TYR A 156 1.13 23.69 -15.86
C TYR A 156 -0.19 23.72 -16.66
N THR A 157 -0.64 22.56 -17.14
CA THR A 157 -1.91 22.41 -17.86
C THR A 157 -3.15 22.63 -16.97
N LEU A 158 -2.97 22.71 -15.64
CA LEU A 158 -3.98 22.96 -14.61
C LEU A 158 -3.60 24.21 -13.77
N PRO A 159 -3.97 25.44 -14.19
CA PRO A 159 -3.42 26.68 -13.64
C PRO A 159 -3.56 26.87 -12.13
N VAL A 160 -4.72 26.51 -11.55
CA VAL A 160 -4.96 26.64 -10.11
C VAL A 160 -4.01 25.73 -9.33
N ARG A 161 -3.89 24.49 -9.78
CA ARG A 161 -3.04 23.48 -9.17
C ARG A 161 -1.56 23.80 -9.37
N HIS A 162 -1.18 24.28 -10.55
CA HIS A 162 0.19 24.72 -10.80
C HIS A 162 0.59 25.87 -9.88
N LYS A 163 -0.29 26.87 -9.72
CA LYS A 163 -0.05 28.00 -8.80
C LYS A 163 0.06 27.54 -7.34
N GLU A 164 -0.80 26.61 -6.92
CA GLU A 164 -0.72 26.03 -5.59
C GLU A 164 0.56 25.21 -5.38
N PHE A 165 0.94 24.42 -6.38
CA PHE A 165 2.15 23.61 -6.40
C PHE A 165 3.41 24.49 -6.28
N GLN A 166 3.50 25.55 -7.08
CA GLN A 166 4.61 26.52 -6.99
C GLN A 166 4.65 27.21 -5.62
N ARG A 167 3.48 27.63 -5.09
CA ARG A 167 3.40 28.26 -3.76
C ARG A 167 3.90 27.33 -2.65
N ASN A 168 3.60 26.04 -2.75
CA ASN A 168 3.91 25.03 -1.74
C ASN A 168 5.14 24.16 -2.08
N ILE A 169 5.95 24.55 -3.07
CA ILE A 169 6.99 23.69 -3.64
C ILE A 169 7.98 23.15 -2.60
N LYS A 170 8.37 23.95 -1.61
CA LYS A 170 9.28 23.52 -0.53
C LYS A 170 8.70 22.39 0.32
N LYS A 171 7.39 22.42 0.59
CA LYS A 171 6.69 21.38 1.35
C LYS A 171 6.55 20.11 0.53
N GLU A 172 6.22 20.25 -0.75
CA GLU A 172 6.12 19.12 -1.68
C GLU A 172 7.48 18.46 -1.92
N TYR A 173 8.54 19.26 -2.03
CA TYR A 173 9.91 18.80 -2.09
C TYR A 173 10.32 17.99 -0.86
N ALA A 174 10.02 18.47 0.35
CA ALA A 174 10.33 17.74 1.58
C ALA A 174 9.61 16.38 1.65
N LYS A 175 8.33 16.32 1.25
CA LYS A 175 7.59 15.05 1.16
C LYS A 175 8.18 14.10 0.12
N MET A 176 8.55 14.62 -1.06
CA MET A 176 9.20 13.83 -2.10
C MET A 176 10.52 13.24 -1.60
N VAL A 177 11.35 14.03 -0.89
CA VAL A 177 12.59 13.54 -0.30
C VAL A 177 12.32 12.41 0.69
N GLN A 178 11.29 12.51 1.54
CA GLN A 178 10.92 11.42 2.47
C GLN A 178 10.54 10.13 1.74
N VAL A 179 9.76 10.24 0.65
CA VAL A 179 9.44 9.08 -0.20
C VAL A 179 10.73 8.50 -0.79
N LEU A 180 11.58 9.34 -1.36
CA LEU A 180 12.83 8.90 -1.97
C LEU A 180 13.79 8.24 -0.95
N GLN A 181 13.85 8.74 0.29
CA GLN A 181 14.61 8.12 1.38
C GLN A 181 14.18 6.67 1.63
N ALA A 182 12.87 6.39 1.60
CA ALA A 182 12.36 5.03 1.76
C ALA A 182 12.84 4.11 0.62
N TYR A 183 12.80 4.56 -0.64
CA TYR A 183 13.31 3.80 -1.78
C TYR A 183 14.83 3.60 -1.71
N CYS A 184 15.60 4.62 -1.30
CA CYS A 184 17.04 4.50 -1.06
C CYS A 184 17.39 3.44 -0.02
N ILE A 185 16.54 3.26 1.00
CA ILE A 185 16.75 2.25 2.03
C ILE A 185 16.43 0.87 1.45
N VAL A 186 15.20 0.66 0.96
CA VAL A 186 14.71 -0.68 0.56
C VAL A 186 15.40 -1.26 -0.69
N SER A 187 15.89 -0.40 -1.60
CA SER A 187 16.50 -0.81 -2.87
C SER A 187 17.97 -1.21 -2.69
N LYS A 188 18.20 -2.40 -2.10
CA LYS A 188 19.53 -3.00 -1.97
C LYS A 188 20.17 -3.21 -3.33
N GLY A 189 21.48 -2.97 -3.45
CA GLY A 189 22.25 -3.16 -4.69
C GLY A 189 22.02 -2.08 -5.75
N VAL A 190 21.16 -1.09 -5.49
CA VAL A 190 20.84 -0.01 -6.43
C VAL A 190 21.38 1.32 -5.91
N ARG A 191 22.21 1.98 -6.72
CA ARG A 191 22.68 3.34 -6.44
C ARG A 191 21.59 4.32 -6.84
N ILE A 192 21.12 5.12 -5.90
CA ILE A 192 20.15 6.20 -6.14
C ILE A 192 20.80 7.52 -5.74
N ASN A 193 20.87 8.45 -6.67
CA ASN A 193 21.47 9.76 -6.48
C ASN A 193 20.47 10.84 -6.87
N CYS A 194 20.19 11.79 -5.98
CA CYS A 194 19.34 12.94 -6.27
C CYS A 194 20.11 14.24 -6.11
N THR A 195 20.03 15.10 -7.12
CA THR A 195 20.59 16.45 -7.08
C THR A 195 19.51 17.48 -7.34
N ASN A 196 19.66 18.66 -6.74
CA ASN A 196 18.79 19.81 -6.96
C ASN A 196 19.62 21.03 -7.36
N GLN A 197 19.10 21.84 -8.28
CA GLN A 197 19.71 23.10 -8.70
C GLN A 197 18.66 24.21 -8.63
N VAL A 198 18.93 25.29 -7.90
CA VAL A 198 18.03 26.46 -7.80
C VAL A 198 18.52 27.55 -8.75
N GLY A 199 17.69 27.98 -9.69
CA GLY A 199 18.04 28.93 -10.74
C GLY A 199 19.31 28.53 -11.51
N GLN A 200 20.27 29.45 -11.61
CA GLN A 200 21.61 29.20 -12.17
C GLN A 200 22.66 28.84 -11.11
N GLY A 201 22.23 28.52 -9.88
CA GLY A 201 23.12 28.18 -8.78
C GLY A 201 23.84 26.84 -8.95
N LYS A 202 24.68 26.50 -7.97
CA LYS A 202 25.40 25.22 -7.92
C LYS A 202 24.43 24.05 -7.66
N LYS A 203 24.69 22.91 -8.29
CA LYS A 203 23.99 21.65 -7.99
C LYS A 203 24.32 21.19 -6.57
N THR A 204 23.30 20.96 -5.76
CA THR A 204 23.40 20.43 -4.40
C THR A 204 22.97 18.97 -4.39
N SER A 205 23.76 18.11 -3.75
CA SER A 205 23.34 16.73 -3.48
C SER A 205 22.23 16.73 -2.42
N VAL A 206 21.14 16.02 -2.71
CA VAL A 206 19.98 15.87 -1.84
C VAL A 206 20.09 14.55 -1.07
N ILE A 207 20.37 13.48 -1.81
CA ILE A 207 20.57 12.12 -1.28
C ILE A 207 21.49 11.38 -2.24
N SER A 208 22.35 10.51 -1.73
CA SER A 208 23.16 9.63 -2.57
C SER A 208 23.45 8.35 -1.82
N THR A 209 23.01 7.21 -2.35
CA THR A 209 23.47 5.90 -1.90
C THR A 209 24.68 5.44 -2.72
N THR A 210 25.29 4.33 -2.30
CA THR A 210 26.46 3.72 -2.95
C THR A 210 26.12 2.45 -3.73
N GLY A 211 24.86 2.01 -3.72
CA GLY A 211 24.46 0.70 -4.26
C GLY A 211 24.82 -0.46 -3.35
N SER A 212 24.80 -0.25 -2.03
CA SER A 212 25.14 -1.30 -1.06
C SER A 212 24.14 -2.46 -1.08
N PRO A 213 24.59 -3.72 -0.91
CA PRO A 213 23.69 -4.84 -0.71
C PRO A 213 23.01 -4.83 0.68
N THR A 214 23.41 -3.95 1.61
CA THR A 214 22.89 -3.95 2.98
C THR A 214 22.02 -2.72 3.30
N LEU A 215 20.93 -2.96 4.04
CA LEU A 215 20.07 -1.89 4.55
C LEU A 215 20.84 -0.94 5.46
N LYS A 216 21.76 -1.47 6.27
CA LYS A 216 22.54 -0.70 7.24
C LYS A 216 23.36 0.39 6.55
N GLU A 217 24.09 0.05 5.50
CA GLU A 217 24.87 1.04 4.74
C GLU A 217 23.98 2.04 4.02
N ASN A 218 22.84 1.62 3.46
CA ASN A 218 21.86 2.54 2.88
C ASN A 218 21.33 3.54 3.92
N ILE A 219 20.97 3.08 5.12
CA ILE A 219 20.54 3.96 6.22
C ILE A 219 21.65 4.95 6.59
N GLY A 220 22.91 4.50 6.61
CA GLY A 220 24.07 5.36 6.85
C GLY A 220 24.28 6.42 5.78
N ALA A 221 24.06 6.07 4.51
CA ALA A 221 24.14 7.00 3.39
C ALA A 221 23.01 8.06 3.42
N VAL A 222 21.82 7.68 3.88
CA VAL A 222 20.64 8.56 3.91
C VAL A 222 20.59 9.47 5.14
N PHE A 223 20.84 8.92 6.34
CA PHE A 223 20.69 9.65 7.61
C PHE A 223 22.02 9.99 8.28
N GLY A 224 23.15 9.55 7.69
CA GLY A 224 24.49 9.81 8.20
C GLY A 224 25.00 8.80 9.22
N GLN A 225 26.31 8.79 9.41
CA GLN A 225 27.01 7.83 10.27
C GLN A 225 26.63 7.92 11.75
N LYS A 226 26.27 9.12 12.25
CA LYS A 226 25.82 9.29 13.63
C LYS A 226 24.54 8.51 13.91
N GLN A 227 23.57 8.55 12.99
CA GLN A 227 22.33 7.79 13.14
C GLN A 227 22.62 6.29 13.10
N LEU A 228 23.51 5.85 12.22
CA LEU A 228 23.90 4.45 12.08
C LEU A 228 24.51 3.85 13.36
N GLN A 229 25.25 4.65 14.14
CA GLN A 229 25.81 4.23 15.43
C GLN A 229 24.73 4.03 16.51
N SER A 230 23.58 4.68 16.38
CA SER A 230 22.44 4.50 17.30
C SER A 230 21.55 3.31 16.94
N LEU A 231 21.78 2.68 15.78
CA LEU A 231 20.97 1.56 15.34
C LEU A 231 21.43 0.28 16.03
N ILE A 232 20.47 -0.38 16.67
CA ILE A 232 20.64 -1.72 17.19
C ILE A 232 20.04 -2.67 16.16
N PRO A 233 20.81 -3.62 15.61
CA PRO A 233 20.24 -4.62 14.72
C PRO A 233 19.20 -5.43 15.52
N PHE A 234 17.98 -5.45 15.02
CA PHE A 234 16.96 -6.33 15.57
C PHE A 234 17.24 -7.74 15.05
N VAL A 235 17.93 -8.53 15.86
CA VAL A 235 18.27 -9.92 15.57
C VAL A 235 17.51 -10.80 16.54
N GLN A 236 16.79 -11.77 16.00
CA GLN A 236 16.26 -12.83 16.83
C GLN A 236 17.39 -13.81 17.14
N LEU A 237 17.75 -13.92 18.41
CA LEU A 237 18.76 -14.86 18.91
C LEU A 237 18.08 -15.83 19.88
N SER A 238 18.57 -17.06 19.91
CA SER A 238 18.23 -17.98 21.00
C SER A 238 18.80 -17.42 22.31
N PRO A 239 18.05 -17.46 23.42
CA PRO A 239 18.56 -17.14 24.75
C PRO A 239 19.85 -17.92 25.05
N ASN A 240 20.84 -17.25 25.65
CA ASN A 240 22.07 -17.89 26.16
C ASN A 240 21.89 -18.28 27.63
N GLU A 241 22.83 -19.03 28.21
CA GLU A 241 22.75 -19.51 29.61
C GLU A 241 22.52 -18.37 30.62
N ALA A 242 23.17 -17.21 30.43
CA ALA A 242 22.98 -16.06 31.32
C ALA A 242 21.57 -15.44 31.23
N VAL A 243 21.00 -15.33 30.03
CA VAL A 243 19.61 -14.87 29.82
C VAL A 243 18.63 -15.95 30.31
N CYS A 244 18.95 -17.22 30.10
CA CYS A 244 18.22 -18.35 30.67
C CYS A 244 18.18 -18.22 32.21
N GLU A 245 19.32 -18.06 32.89
CA GLU A 245 19.38 -17.87 34.35
C GLU A 245 18.69 -16.58 34.84
N GLU A 246 18.94 -15.44 34.18
CA GLU A 246 18.36 -14.14 34.56
C GLU A 246 16.83 -14.15 34.49
N TYR A 247 16.26 -14.84 33.49
CA TYR A 247 14.82 -14.94 33.28
C TYR A 247 14.22 -16.27 33.77
N GLY A 248 15.02 -17.14 34.41
CA GLY A 248 14.59 -18.44 34.94
C GLY A 248 14.11 -19.45 33.88
N LEU A 249 14.67 -19.40 32.67
CA LEU A 249 14.43 -20.34 31.57
C LEU A 249 15.53 -21.42 31.56
N ASN A 250 15.27 -22.67 31.19
CA ASN A 250 16.39 -23.57 30.82
C ASN A 250 16.60 -23.53 29.31
N CYS A 251 17.86 -23.46 28.90
CA CYS A 251 18.23 -23.33 27.49
C CYS A 251 17.87 -24.57 26.65
N THR A 252 17.56 -25.71 27.28
CA THR A 252 17.01 -26.91 26.65
C THR A 252 15.54 -26.78 26.24
N ASP A 253 14.83 -25.76 26.75
CA ASP A 253 13.37 -25.62 26.61
C ASP A 253 12.98 -24.48 25.69
N ILE A 254 13.99 -23.78 25.18
CA ILE A 254 13.81 -22.74 24.18
C ILE A 254 13.25 -23.43 22.95
N PRO A 255 12.04 -23.06 22.47
CA PRO A 255 11.45 -23.69 21.31
C PRO A 255 12.38 -23.49 20.10
N GLN A 256 13.02 -24.58 19.63
CA GLN A 256 13.88 -24.54 18.45
C GLN A 256 13.09 -24.24 17.16
N ASN A 257 11.77 -24.44 17.21
CA ASN A 257 10.85 -24.18 16.11
C ASN A 257 9.97 -22.96 16.41
N LEU A 258 10.07 -21.94 15.56
CA LEU A 258 9.12 -20.84 15.54
C LEU A 258 7.73 -21.38 15.21
N TYR A 259 6.73 -20.98 15.99
CA TYR A 259 5.36 -21.46 15.85
C TYR A 259 4.74 -20.99 14.52
N SER A 260 4.42 -21.93 13.63
CA SER A 260 3.68 -21.67 12.38
C SER A 260 2.20 -22.00 12.52
N LYS A 261 1.35 -21.44 11.65
CA LYS A 261 -0.11 -21.67 11.69
C LYS A 261 -0.51 -23.13 11.49
N GLU A 262 0.31 -23.90 10.78
CA GLU A 262 0.11 -25.34 10.55
C GLU A 262 0.20 -26.16 11.85
N MET A 263 0.83 -25.61 12.89
CA MET A 263 1.04 -26.31 14.16
C MET A 263 -0.26 -26.45 14.96
N PHE A 264 -1.23 -25.55 14.78
CA PHE A 264 -2.53 -25.63 15.46
C PHE A 264 -3.29 -26.91 15.12
N ALA A 265 -3.19 -27.40 13.88
CA ALA A 265 -3.82 -28.66 13.47
C ALA A 265 -3.18 -29.90 14.13
N LYS A 266 -1.91 -29.78 14.54
CA LYS A 266 -1.12 -30.85 15.17
C LYS A 266 -1.24 -30.86 16.69
N MET A 267 -1.90 -29.86 17.29
CA MET A 267 -2.06 -29.78 18.74
C MET A 267 -3.02 -30.85 19.27
N GLU A 268 -2.59 -31.52 20.33
CA GLU A 268 -3.40 -32.44 21.11
C GLU A 268 -4.13 -31.68 22.22
N ILE A 269 -5.45 -31.83 22.31
CA ILE A 269 -6.24 -31.21 23.38
C ILE A 269 -6.14 -32.08 24.63
N ILE A 270 -5.57 -31.52 25.69
CA ILE A 270 -5.45 -32.19 27.00
C ILE A 270 -6.74 -32.00 27.80
N GLY A 271 -7.28 -30.78 27.80
CA GLY A 271 -8.50 -30.48 28.54
C GLY A 271 -8.73 -28.98 28.71
N GLN A 272 -9.65 -28.64 29.60
CA GLN A 272 -10.01 -27.27 29.92
C GLN A 272 -9.54 -26.90 31.33
N PHE A 273 -8.99 -25.70 31.49
CA PHE A 273 -8.57 -25.15 32.77
C PHE A 273 -9.43 -23.93 33.16
N ASN A 274 -9.88 -23.92 34.42
CA ASN A 274 -10.66 -22.84 35.04
C ASN A 274 -11.84 -22.32 34.20
N LEU A 275 -12.42 -23.18 33.35
CA LEU A 275 -13.51 -22.87 32.43
C LEU A 275 -13.26 -21.65 31.50
N GLY A 276 -11.99 -21.25 31.33
CA GLY A 276 -11.60 -20.08 30.53
C GLY A 276 -10.47 -20.36 29.56
N PHE A 277 -9.75 -21.47 29.75
CA PHE A 277 -8.58 -21.79 28.95
C PHE A 277 -8.61 -23.23 28.47
N ILE A 278 -8.10 -23.44 27.26
CA ILE A 278 -7.85 -24.75 26.69
C ILE A 278 -6.37 -25.07 26.92
N ILE A 279 -6.11 -26.25 27.45
CA ILE A 279 -4.77 -26.79 27.58
C ILE A 279 -4.50 -27.69 26.37
N ALA A 280 -3.51 -27.32 25.58
CA ALA A 280 -3.11 -28.04 24.38
C ALA A 280 -1.64 -28.42 24.46
N LYS A 281 -1.28 -29.57 23.90
CA LYS A 281 0.07 -30.08 23.83
C LYS A 281 0.52 -30.16 22.38
N LEU A 282 1.77 -29.80 22.11
CA LEU A 282 2.40 -30.03 20.82
C LEU A 282 3.80 -30.57 21.07
N ASN A 283 4.06 -31.80 20.63
CA ASN A 283 5.28 -32.53 20.98
C ASN A 283 5.43 -32.57 22.52
N SER A 284 6.51 -32.03 23.07
CA SER A 284 6.72 -31.91 24.52
C SER A 284 6.17 -30.62 25.12
N ASP A 285 5.75 -29.65 24.31
CA ASP A 285 5.35 -28.32 24.78
C ASP A 285 3.87 -28.24 25.16
N LEU A 286 3.59 -27.61 26.30
CA LEU A 286 2.25 -27.35 26.82
C LEU A 286 1.88 -25.87 26.61
N PHE A 287 0.66 -25.64 26.10
CA PHE A 287 0.12 -24.32 25.80
C PHE A 287 -1.17 -24.08 26.56
N ILE A 288 -1.36 -22.82 26.97
CA ILE A 288 -2.63 -22.31 27.46
C ILE A 288 -3.22 -21.38 26.40
N ILE A 289 -4.43 -21.68 25.96
CA ILE A 289 -5.14 -20.94 24.91
C ILE A 289 -6.39 -20.33 25.53
N ASP A 290 -6.53 -19.01 25.45
CA ASP A 290 -7.72 -18.30 25.94
C ASP A 290 -8.89 -18.61 25.01
N GLN A 291 -9.87 -19.37 25.52
CA GLN A 291 -10.99 -19.86 24.72
C GLN A 291 -11.85 -18.71 24.18
N HIS A 292 -11.95 -17.61 24.94
CA HIS A 292 -12.72 -16.44 24.54
C HIS A 292 -11.97 -15.63 23.48
N ALA A 293 -10.70 -15.30 23.74
CA ALA A 293 -9.90 -14.48 22.84
C ALA A 293 -9.71 -15.14 21.46
N THR A 294 -9.48 -16.45 21.45
CA THR A 294 -9.36 -17.24 20.21
C THR A 294 -10.66 -17.26 19.41
N ASP A 295 -11.79 -17.57 20.05
CA ASP A 295 -13.08 -17.59 19.37
C ASP A 295 -13.52 -16.19 18.92
N GLU A 296 -13.23 -15.16 19.71
CA GLU A 296 -13.41 -13.75 19.34
C GLU A 296 -12.62 -13.37 18.11
N LYS A 297 -11.35 -13.75 18.05
CA LYS A 297 -10.49 -13.43 16.91
C LYS A 297 -11.00 -14.10 15.63
N TYR A 298 -11.38 -15.38 15.71
CA TYR A 298 -11.98 -16.09 14.58
C TYR A 298 -13.29 -15.44 14.12
N ASN A 299 -14.23 -15.21 15.05
CA ASN A 299 -15.50 -14.55 14.74
C ASN A 299 -15.29 -13.16 14.14
N PHE A 300 -14.29 -12.40 14.60
CA PHE A 300 -13.98 -11.08 14.08
C PHE A 300 -13.49 -11.12 12.62
N GLU A 301 -12.56 -12.01 12.27
CA GLU A 301 -12.08 -12.14 10.89
C GLU A 301 -13.20 -12.65 9.97
N MET A 302 -14.00 -13.62 10.42
CA MET A 302 -15.17 -14.09 9.68
C MET A 302 -16.21 -12.99 9.48
N LEU A 303 -16.45 -12.15 10.50
CA LEU A 303 -17.35 -11.00 10.37
C LEU A 303 -16.83 -10.00 9.33
N GLN A 304 -15.53 -9.72 9.31
CA GLN A 304 -14.94 -8.81 8.32
C GLN A 304 -15.08 -9.32 6.89
N GLN A 305 -14.81 -10.62 6.68
CA GLN A 305 -14.82 -11.25 5.36
C GLN A 305 -16.24 -11.46 4.81
N HIS A 306 -17.15 -12.01 5.63
CA HIS A 306 -18.44 -12.52 5.15
C HIS A 306 -19.65 -11.63 5.45
N THR A 307 -19.55 -10.65 6.36
CA THR A 307 -20.73 -9.86 6.75
C THR A 307 -21.06 -8.79 5.73
N VAL A 308 -22.28 -8.78 5.20
CA VAL A 308 -22.84 -7.63 4.48
C VAL A 308 -23.61 -6.78 5.48
N LEU A 309 -23.23 -5.51 5.65
CA LEU A 309 -23.96 -4.60 6.55
C LEU A 309 -25.27 -4.16 5.90
N GLN A 310 -26.34 -4.13 6.69
CA GLN A 310 -27.61 -3.60 6.25
C GLN A 310 -27.59 -2.07 6.30
N GLY A 311 -27.90 -1.45 5.16
CA GLY A 311 -28.08 -0.02 5.06
C GLY A 311 -29.54 0.40 5.26
N GLN A 312 -29.76 1.50 5.98
CA GLN A 312 -31.04 2.19 6.03
C GLN A 312 -31.10 3.20 4.89
N LYS A 313 -32.18 3.12 4.10
CA LYS A 313 -32.43 4.09 3.02
C LYS A 313 -32.70 5.48 3.58
N LEU A 314 -32.08 6.48 2.97
CA LEU A 314 -32.29 7.89 3.27
C LEU A 314 -33.62 8.37 2.72
N ILE A 315 -34.25 9.33 3.41
CA ILE A 315 -35.50 9.97 2.98
C ILE A 315 -35.31 10.68 1.63
N ALA A 316 -34.14 11.27 1.42
CA ALA A 316 -33.74 11.87 0.16
C ALA A 316 -32.28 11.50 -0.18
N PRO A 317 -31.97 11.23 -1.45
CA PRO A 317 -30.59 11.01 -1.88
C PRO A 317 -29.70 12.21 -1.53
N GLN A 318 -28.56 11.94 -0.89
CA GLN A 318 -27.58 12.96 -0.49
C GLN A 318 -26.45 13.05 -1.52
N ASN A 319 -26.09 14.27 -1.89
CA ASN A 319 -24.91 14.49 -2.73
C ASN A 319 -23.64 14.31 -1.87
N LEU A 320 -22.61 13.71 -2.45
CA LEU A 320 -21.30 13.59 -1.83
C LEU A 320 -20.36 14.61 -2.46
N ASN A 321 -19.53 15.27 -1.64
CA ASN A 321 -18.52 16.21 -2.12
C ASN A 321 -17.25 15.45 -2.52
N LEU A 322 -17.34 14.61 -3.53
CA LEU A 322 -16.21 13.78 -3.99
C LEU A 322 -15.42 14.51 -5.07
N THR A 323 -14.09 14.35 -5.02
CA THR A 323 -13.26 14.61 -6.19
C THR A 323 -13.60 13.58 -7.27
N ALA A 324 -13.30 13.88 -8.53
CA ALA A 324 -13.56 12.94 -9.61
C ALA A 324 -12.78 11.61 -9.44
N VAL A 325 -11.63 11.61 -8.73
CA VAL A 325 -10.88 10.39 -8.38
C VAL A 325 -11.68 9.54 -7.42
N ASN A 326 -12.12 10.16 -6.33
CA ASN A 326 -12.84 9.52 -5.25
C ASN A 326 -14.19 8.99 -5.76
N GLU A 327 -14.85 9.74 -6.64
CA GLU A 327 -16.06 9.30 -7.35
C GLU A 327 -15.78 8.04 -8.18
N THR A 328 -14.64 7.98 -8.87
CA THR A 328 -14.27 6.83 -9.72
C THR A 328 -13.91 5.61 -8.87
N VAL A 329 -13.07 5.77 -7.84
CA VAL A 329 -12.74 4.70 -6.88
C VAL A 329 -14.01 4.13 -6.24
N LEU A 330 -14.97 4.99 -5.90
CA LEU A 330 -16.26 4.55 -5.35
C LEU A 330 -17.06 3.74 -6.36
N ILE A 331 -17.19 4.22 -7.60
CA ILE A 331 -17.93 3.53 -8.67
C ILE A 331 -17.29 2.18 -9.02
N GLU A 332 -15.96 2.11 -9.07
CA GLU A 332 -15.22 0.88 -9.36
C GLU A 332 -15.32 -0.16 -8.24
N ASN A 333 -15.51 0.28 -6.98
CA ASN A 333 -15.52 -0.59 -5.81
C ASN A 333 -16.90 -0.66 -5.14
N LEU A 334 -18.00 -0.44 -5.87
CA LEU A 334 -19.37 -0.39 -5.34
C LEU A 334 -19.73 -1.61 -4.49
N GLU A 335 -19.25 -2.78 -4.85
CA GLU A 335 -19.51 -4.00 -4.08
C GLU A 335 -18.94 -3.93 -2.67
N ILE A 336 -17.75 -3.34 -2.49
CA ILE A 336 -17.12 -3.17 -1.18
C ILE A 336 -17.94 -2.17 -0.34
N PHE A 337 -18.40 -1.08 -0.95
CA PHE A 337 -19.28 -0.12 -0.27
C PHE A 337 -20.63 -0.74 0.12
N ARG A 338 -21.25 -1.52 -0.78
CA ARG A 338 -22.49 -2.25 -0.51
C ARG A 338 -22.32 -3.29 0.59
N LYS A 339 -21.20 -4.02 0.60
CA LYS A 339 -20.82 -4.91 1.71
C LYS A 339 -20.63 -4.16 3.03
N ASN A 340 -20.25 -2.90 2.98
CA ASN A 340 -20.19 -1.99 4.12
C ASN A 340 -21.53 -1.28 4.42
N GLY A 341 -22.61 -1.60 3.70
CA GLY A 341 -23.96 -1.08 3.93
C GLY A 341 -24.19 0.33 3.39
N PHE A 342 -23.24 0.86 2.61
CA PHE A 342 -23.43 2.07 1.82
C PHE A 342 -24.00 1.69 0.46
N ASP A 343 -25.02 2.42 0.01
CA ASP A 343 -25.56 2.24 -1.34
C ASP A 343 -25.76 3.59 -2.02
N PHE A 344 -25.64 3.56 -3.34
CA PHE A 344 -25.59 4.77 -4.15
C PHE A 344 -26.46 4.66 -5.38
N VAL A 345 -27.08 5.78 -5.74
CA VAL A 345 -27.63 5.97 -7.08
C VAL A 345 -26.56 6.62 -7.93
N ILE A 346 -26.28 5.99 -9.05
CA ILE A 346 -25.33 6.48 -10.04
C ILE A 346 -26.14 7.01 -11.21
N ASN A 347 -25.96 8.30 -11.49
CA ASN A 347 -26.48 8.92 -12.69
C ASN A 347 -25.32 9.19 -13.64
N GLU A 348 -25.13 8.31 -14.61
CA GLU A 348 -24.07 8.45 -15.62
C GLU A 348 -24.22 9.71 -16.47
N ASN A 349 -25.44 10.23 -16.61
CA ASN A 349 -25.75 11.46 -17.34
C ASN A 349 -25.45 12.72 -16.53
N ALA A 350 -25.15 12.62 -15.24
CA ALA A 350 -24.80 13.76 -14.41
C ALA A 350 -23.33 14.20 -14.66
N PRO A 351 -23.02 15.49 -14.42
CA PRO A 351 -21.65 15.98 -14.48
C PRO A 351 -20.73 15.17 -13.55
N VAL A 352 -19.48 14.97 -13.98
CA VAL A 352 -18.41 14.37 -13.14
C VAL A 352 -18.36 15.13 -11.81
N THR A 353 -18.17 14.43 -10.68
CA THR A 353 -18.31 14.88 -9.28
C THR A 353 -19.74 14.97 -8.73
N GLN A 354 -20.77 14.74 -9.56
CA GLN A 354 -22.18 14.76 -9.16
C GLN A 354 -22.95 13.50 -9.58
N ARG A 355 -22.24 12.45 -10.01
CA ARG A 355 -22.85 11.21 -10.50
C ARG A 355 -23.35 10.35 -9.37
N VAL A 356 -22.65 10.39 -8.25
CA VAL A 356 -22.93 9.53 -7.10
C VAL A 356 -23.78 10.27 -6.09
N LYS A 357 -24.95 9.71 -5.80
CA LYS A 357 -25.78 10.13 -4.66
C LYS A 357 -25.91 8.99 -3.67
N LEU A 358 -25.58 9.27 -2.43
CA LEU A 358 -25.77 8.36 -1.32
C LEU A 358 -27.27 8.17 -1.08
N ILE A 359 -27.72 6.93 -1.08
CA ILE A 359 -29.13 6.57 -0.81
C ILE A 359 -29.28 5.69 0.42
N SER A 360 -28.22 5.05 0.89
CA SER A 360 -28.28 4.15 2.04
C SER A 360 -27.03 4.30 2.90
N LEU A 361 -27.23 4.44 4.20
CA LEU A 361 -26.15 4.44 5.19
C LEU A 361 -26.22 3.17 6.04
N PRO A 362 -25.09 2.56 6.41
CA PRO A 362 -25.11 1.45 7.33
C PRO A 362 -25.70 1.90 8.66
N THR A 363 -26.51 1.04 9.26
CA THR A 363 -27.11 1.31 10.57
C THR A 363 -26.93 0.12 11.48
N SER A 364 -26.63 0.40 12.75
CA SER A 364 -26.52 -0.64 13.76
C SER A 364 -26.73 -0.06 15.15
N LYS A 365 -27.95 -0.14 15.68
CA LYS A 365 -28.36 0.27 17.03
C LYS A 365 -27.70 1.59 17.51
N ASN A 366 -26.51 1.50 18.10
CA ASN A 366 -25.77 2.62 18.71
C ASN A 366 -24.69 3.25 17.79
N TRP A 367 -24.53 2.76 16.57
CA TRP A 367 -23.52 3.22 15.60
C TRP A 367 -24.18 4.02 14.48
N THR A 368 -23.77 5.28 14.35
CA THR A 368 -24.18 6.18 13.27
C THR A 368 -23.01 6.41 12.33
N PHE A 369 -23.09 5.84 11.13
CA PHE A 369 -22.09 6.01 10.09
C PHE A 369 -22.46 7.20 9.20
N GLY A 370 -21.47 7.83 8.57
CA GLY A 370 -21.67 9.03 7.76
C GLY A 370 -20.68 9.16 6.60
N PRO A 371 -20.66 10.32 5.94
CA PRO A 371 -19.80 10.56 4.78
C PRO A 371 -18.30 10.40 5.07
N GLN A 372 -17.86 10.66 6.31
CA GLN A 372 -16.46 10.48 6.72
C GLN A 372 -15.99 9.02 6.60
N ASP A 373 -16.88 8.06 6.85
CA ASP A 373 -16.58 6.62 6.72
C ASP A 373 -16.44 6.21 5.24
N ILE A 374 -17.12 6.93 4.33
CA ILE A 374 -16.97 6.77 2.88
C ILE A 374 -15.60 7.29 2.45
N ASP A 375 -15.18 8.45 2.94
CA ASP A 375 -13.85 9.01 2.66
C ASP A 375 -12.72 8.09 3.16
N GLU A 376 -12.87 7.49 4.35
CA GLU A 376 -11.92 6.50 4.88
C GLU A 376 -11.82 5.27 3.97
N LEU A 377 -12.97 4.74 3.50
CA LEU A 377 -13.01 3.63 2.55
C LEU A 377 -12.33 3.96 1.23
N ILE A 378 -12.60 5.15 0.67
CA ILE A 378 -11.98 5.61 -0.57
C ILE A 378 -10.47 5.72 -0.39
N PHE A 379 -10.00 6.25 0.75
CA PHE A 379 -8.57 6.34 1.05
C PHE A 379 -7.92 4.95 1.09
N MET A 380 -8.49 3.99 1.83
CA MET A 380 -7.97 2.63 1.91
C MET A 380 -7.95 1.91 0.54
N LEU A 381 -8.99 2.12 -0.27
CA LEU A 381 -9.09 1.52 -1.61
C LEU A 381 -8.18 2.18 -2.65
N SER A 382 -7.75 3.41 -2.40
CA SER A 382 -6.77 4.09 -3.26
C SER A 382 -5.40 3.41 -3.15
N ASP A 383 -5.02 3.03 -1.93
CA ASP A 383 -3.74 2.35 -1.62
C ASP A 383 -3.79 0.84 -1.96
N CYS A 384 -4.92 0.17 -1.74
CA CYS A 384 -5.11 -1.27 -2.02
C CYS A 384 -6.44 -1.53 -2.75
N PRO A 385 -6.51 -1.35 -4.08
CA PRO A 385 -7.74 -1.57 -4.85
C PRO A 385 -8.20 -3.03 -4.79
N GLY A 386 -9.51 -3.25 -4.74
CA GLY A 386 -10.10 -4.61 -4.80
C GLY A 386 -9.98 -5.44 -3.52
N VAL A 387 -9.19 -5.02 -2.53
CA VAL A 387 -9.10 -5.71 -1.23
C VAL A 387 -10.28 -5.31 -0.35
N MET A 388 -10.96 -6.31 0.22
CA MET A 388 -12.10 -6.07 1.12
C MET A 388 -11.63 -5.32 2.37
N CYS A 389 -11.98 -4.04 2.48
CA CYS A 389 -11.63 -3.21 3.62
C CYS A 389 -12.86 -2.73 4.41
N ARG A 390 -12.64 -2.43 5.69
CA ARG A 390 -13.67 -2.00 6.64
C ARG A 390 -13.20 -0.71 7.33
N PRO A 391 -14.01 0.37 7.36
CA PRO A 391 -13.66 1.57 8.12
C PRO A 391 -13.41 1.24 9.58
N SER A 392 -12.59 2.06 10.24
CA SER A 392 -12.23 1.97 11.66
C SER A 392 -13.46 1.72 12.56
N ARG A 393 -14.56 2.45 12.35
CA ARG A 393 -15.80 2.33 13.13
C ARG A 393 -16.53 1.02 12.87
N VAL A 394 -16.53 0.50 11.64
CA VAL A 394 -17.09 -0.82 11.31
C VAL A 394 -16.27 -1.91 11.98
N ARG A 395 -14.94 -1.79 11.99
CA ARG A 395 -14.05 -2.72 12.70
C ARG A 395 -14.33 -2.72 14.20
N GLN A 396 -14.46 -1.55 14.83
CA GLN A 396 -14.81 -1.47 16.26
C GLN A 396 -16.17 -2.12 16.57
N MET A 397 -17.17 -1.90 15.71
CA MET A 397 -18.46 -2.56 15.83
C MET A 397 -18.35 -4.08 15.70
N PHE A 398 -17.59 -4.59 14.72
CA PHE A 398 -17.36 -6.03 14.55
C PHE A 398 -16.59 -6.64 15.71
N ALA A 399 -15.61 -5.94 16.28
CA ALA A 399 -14.92 -6.39 17.49
C ALA A 399 -15.90 -6.57 18.65
N SER A 400 -16.78 -5.58 18.87
CA SER A 400 -17.83 -5.68 19.90
C SER A 400 -18.83 -6.82 19.65
N ARG A 401 -19.23 -7.05 18.39
CA ARG A 401 -20.12 -8.16 18.02
C ARG A 401 -19.45 -9.52 18.17
N ALA A 402 -18.19 -9.63 17.76
CA ALA A 402 -17.39 -10.85 17.92
C ALA A 402 -17.31 -11.22 19.41
N CYS A 403 -16.91 -10.27 20.27
CA CYS A 403 -16.82 -10.49 21.71
C CYS A 403 -18.13 -11.00 22.34
N ARG A 404 -19.29 -10.46 21.93
CA ARG A 404 -20.60 -10.92 22.43
C ARG A 404 -21.06 -12.28 21.90
N LYS A 405 -20.56 -12.68 20.73
CA LYS A 405 -20.90 -13.97 20.08
C LYS A 405 -20.00 -15.10 20.57
N SER A 406 -18.78 -14.76 20.99
CA SER A 406 -17.79 -15.74 21.41
C SER A 406 -18.15 -16.47 22.69
N VAL A 407 -17.53 -17.63 22.87
CA VAL A 407 -17.59 -18.42 24.10
C VAL A 407 -17.37 -17.51 25.32
N MET A 408 -18.31 -17.54 26.27
CA MET A 408 -18.21 -16.74 27.49
C MET A 408 -17.15 -17.33 28.42
N ILE A 409 -16.45 -16.45 29.15
CA ILE A 409 -15.56 -16.86 30.23
C ILE A 409 -16.39 -17.66 31.25
N GLY A 410 -15.91 -18.83 31.64
CA GLY A 410 -16.62 -19.73 32.56
C GLY A 410 -17.47 -20.80 31.88
N THR A 411 -17.51 -20.85 30.54
CA THR A 411 -18.25 -21.89 29.80
C THR A 411 -17.45 -23.18 29.77
N ALA A 412 -18.06 -24.31 30.19
CA ALA A 412 -17.45 -25.63 30.04
C ALA A 412 -17.49 -26.08 28.57
N LEU A 413 -16.35 -26.53 28.03
CA LEU A 413 -16.22 -26.99 26.65
C LEU A 413 -15.88 -28.48 26.60
N ASN A 414 -16.46 -29.20 25.65
CA ASN A 414 -16.07 -30.58 25.35
C ASN A 414 -14.82 -30.62 24.45
N VAL A 415 -14.21 -31.80 24.32
CA VAL A 415 -12.95 -31.98 23.57
C VAL A 415 -13.10 -31.60 22.09
N GLN A 416 -14.26 -31.85 21.48
CA GLN A 416 -14.49 -31.50 20.07
C GLN A 416 -14.62 -29.98 19.89
N GLU A 417 -15.30 -29.29 20.80
CA GLU A 417 -15.41 -27.82 20.80
C GLU A 417 -14.05 -27.16 21.00
N MET A 418 -13.26 -27.66 21.95
CA MET A 418 -11.90 -27.17 22.18
C MET A 418 -11.02 -27.38 20.95
N ARG A 419 -11.06 -28.57 20.34
CA ARG A 419 -10.31 -28.88 19.12
C ARG A 419 -10.69 -27.94 17.98
N LYS A 420 -11.98 -27.68 17.79
CA LYS A 420 -12.49 -26.74 16.80
C LYS A 420 -11.90 -25.34 16.97
N LEU A 421 -11.91 -24.80 18.20
CA LEU A 421 -11.34 -23.47 18.47
C LEU A 421 -9.85 -23.39 18.16
N VAL A 422 -9.08 -24.43 18.49
CA VAL A 422 -7.65 -24.48 18.17
C VAL A 422 -7.42 -24.60 16.67
N THR A 423 -8.16 -25.46 15.95
CA THR A 423 -8.03 -25.59 14.49
C THR A 423 -8.35 -24.28 13.76
N HIS A 424 -9.39 -23.57 14.18
CA HIS A 424 -9.75 -22.25 13.65
C HIS A 424 -8.60 -21.23 13.72
N MET A 425 -7.67 -21.34 14.69
CA MET A 425 -6.49 -20.47 14.76
C MET A 425 -5.55 -20.67 13.57
N GLY A 426 -5.50 -21.88 12.99
CA GLY A 426 -4.71 -22.16 11.79
C GLY A 426 -5.30 -21.57 10.50
N GLU A 427 -6.61 -21.33 10.48
CA GLU A 427 -7.36 -20.89 9.30
C GLU A 427 -7.35 -19.36 9.12
N ILE A 428 -7.11 -18.63 10.20
CA ILE A 428 -7.15 -17.16 10.24
C ILE A 428 -5.81 -16.52 9.89
N GLU A 429 -5.84 -15.26 9.45
CA GLU A 429 -4.61 -14.58 9.03
C GLU A 429 -3.70 -14.26 10.22
N HIS A 430 -4.28 -13.74 11.30
CA HIS A 430 -3.54 -13.18 12.44
C HIS A 430 -3.94 -13.81 13.79
N PRO A 431 -3.60 -15.07 14.07
CA PRO A 431 -4.16 -15.81 15.22
C PRO A 431 -3.70 -15.37 16.59
N TRP A 432 -2.67 -14.52 16.69
CA TRP A 432 -1.90 -14.31 17.91
C TRP A 432 -2.55 -13.37 18.93
N ASN A 433 -3.40 -12.45 18.46
CA ASN A 433 -4.04 -11.47 19.31
C ASN A 433 -5.50 -11.29 18.92
N CYS A 434 -6.37 -11.12 19.92
CA CYS A 434 -7.74 -10.72 19.69
C CYS A 434 -7.83 -9.28 19.14
N PRO A 435 -8.99 -8.84 18.63
CA PRO A 435 -9.18 -7.48 18.10
C PRO A 435 -8.88 -6.35 19.10
N HIS A 436 -8.89 -6.65 20.40
CA HIS A 436 -8.58 -5.73 21.49
C HIS A 436 -7.12 -5.81 21.97
N GLY A 437 -6.30 -6.67 21.35
CA GLY A 437 -4.87 -6.80 21.66
C GLY A 437 -4.52 -7.81 22.75
N ARG A 438 -5.48 -8.61 23.25
CA ARG A 438 -5.18 -9.70 24.19
C ARG A 438 -4.52 -10.88 23.45
N PRO A 439 -3.41 -11.45 23.96
CA PRO A 439 -2.84 -12.67 23.40
C PRO A 439 -3.82 -13.84 23.45
N THR A 440 -3.94 -14.59 22.36
CA THR A 440 -4.86 -15.75 22.27
C THR A 440 -4.26 -17.03 22.84
N MET A 441 -2.93 -17.15 22.83
CA MET A 441 -2.20 -18.31 23.33
C MET A 441 -0.93 -17.89 24.05
N ARG A 442 -0.50 -18.71 25.00
CA ARG A 442 0.82 -18.65 25.63
C ARG A 442 1.41 -20.05 25.77
N HIS A 443 2.72 -20.14 25.63
CA HIS A 443 3.48 -21.32 26.04
C HIS A 443 3.54 -21.35 27.57
N ILE A 444 3.33 -22.53 28.16
CA ILE A 444 3.40 -22.73 29.62
C ILE A 444 4.78 -23.28 29.98
N LEU A 445 5.14 -24.44 29.44
CA LEU A 445 6.37 -25.17 29.72
C LEU A 445 6.56 -26.32 28.71
N SER A 446 7.79 -26.82 28.61
CA SER A 446 8.07 -28.14 28.00
C SER A 446 7.96 -29.23 29.08
N ILE A 447 7.26 -30.32 28.79
CA ILE A 447 7.10 -31.47 29.70
C ILE A 447 8.46 -32.14 29.97
N ASP A 448 9.40 -32.05 29.02
CA ASP A 448 10.74 -32.64 29.15
C ASP A 448 11.52 -32.02 30.32
N LEU A 449 11.13 -30.82 30.77
CA LEU A 449 11.67 -30.18 31.97
C LEU A 449 11.23 -30.76 33.29
N ILE A 450 10.07 -31.40 33.30
CA ILE A 450 9.49 -31.95 34.52
C ILE A 450 9.98 -33.39 34.72
N SER A 451 10.37 -34.07 33.65
CA SER A 451 10.90 -35.44 33.64
C SER A 451 12.36 -35.56 34.09
N THR A 452 12.70 -34.97 35.24
CA THR A 452 13.92 -35.31 35.98
C THR A 452 13.58 -36.21 37.16
N GLU A 453 13.25 -37.48 36.88
CA GLU A 453 13.47 -38.64 37.76
C GLU A 453 13.77 -39.89 36.91
#